data_AF-A0A967TH98-F1
#
_entry.id   AF-A0A967TH98-F1
#
_cell.length_a   1.000
_cell.length_b   1.000
_cell.length_c   1.000
_cell.angle_alpha   90.00
_cell.angle_beta   90.00
_cell.angle_gamma   90.00
#
_symmetry.space_group_name_H-M   'P 1'
#
loop_
_entity.id
_entity.type
_entity.pdbx_description
1 polymer ?
#
loop_
_entity_poly.entity_id
_entity_poly.type
_entity_poly.pdbx_seq_one_letter_code
_entity_poly.pdbx_strand_id
1 'polypeptide(L)' 'ARNARALARAGAALHLSQEGLEAEDLWKAVTGLVSDPGRLDAMAGAAAARGRPRAAEEIAREIEARLPPPP' A
#
# COMPACT_ATOMS: atom_id res chain seq x y z
N ALA A 1 -3.49 -4.07 11.23
CA ALA A 1 -3.78 -2.65 10.89
C ALA A 1 -2.57 -1.81 10.45
N ARG A 2 -1.29 -2.14 10.75
CA ARG A 2 -0.15 -1.25 10.44
C ARG A 2 0.07 -1.00 8.94
N ASN A 3 -0.04 -2.04 8.10
CA ASN A 3 0.16 -1.92 6.65
C ASN A 3 -0.89 -1.00 6.00
N ALA A 4 -2.17 -1.23 6.31
CA ALA A 4 -3.27 -0.43 5.78
C ALA A 4 -3.18 1.04 6.22
N ARG A 5 -2.88 1.31 7.50
CA ARG A 5 -2.63 2.68 7.98
C ARG A 5 -1.40 3.32 7.32
N ALA A 6 -0.34 2.55 7.04
CA ALA A 6 0.84 3.06 6.37
C ALA A 6 0.56 3.45 4.91
N LEU A 7 -0.23 2.64 4.19
CA LEU A 7 -0.67 2.97 2.83
C LEU A 7 -1.57 4.20 2.82
N ALA A 8 -2.54 4.28 3.74
CA ALA A 8 -3.44 5.42 3.83
C ALA A 8 -2.73 6.73 4.17
N ARG A 9 -1.76 6.72 5.09
CA ARG A 9 -0.93 7.90 5.38
C ARG A 9 -0.12 8.38 4.18
N ALA A 10 0.19 7.49 3.25
CA ALA A 10 0.90 7.84 2.03
C ALA A 10 -0.04 8.21 0.87
N GLY A 11 -1.35 8.29 1.11
CA GLY A 11 -2.34 8.56 0.06
C GLY A 11 -2.59 7.37 -0.89
N ALA A 12 -1.98 6.22 -0.65
CA ALA A 12 -2.05 5.04 -1.53
C ALA A 12 -3.26 4.13 -1.25
N ALA A 13 -4.06 4.42 -0.23
CA ALA A 13 -5.26 3.67 0.12
C ALA A 13 -6.23 4.51 0.95
N LEU A 14 -7.49 4.09 1.01
CA LEU A 14 -8.41 4.49 2.07
C LEU A 14 -8.41 3.41 3.16
N HIS A 15 -8.23 3.81 4.42
CA HIS A 15 -8.31 2.89 5.56
C HIS A 15 -9.65 3.07 6.28
N LEU A 16 -10.48 2.03 6.24
CA LEU A 16 -11.71 1.95 7.03
C LEU A 16 -11.41 1.16 8.31
N SER A 17 -11.83 1.70 9.46
CA SER A 17 -11.80 0.93 10.72
C SER A 17 -12.78 -0.23 10.60
N GLN A 18 -12.42 -1.42 11.09
CA GLN A 18 -13.36 -2.54 11.17
C GLN A 18 -14.38 -2.35 12.29
N GLU A 19 -13.97 -1.73 13.39
CA GLU A 19 -14.85 -1.44 14.51
C GLU A 19 -15.91 -0.43 14.08
N GLY A 20 -17.18 -0.84 14.12
CA GLY A 20 -18.33 -0.03 13.71
C GLY A 20 -18.48 0.15 12.19
N LEU A 21 -17.81 -0.67 11.37
CA LEU A 21 -17.97 -0.60 9.92
C LEU A 21 -19.30 -1.20 9.47
N GLU A 22 -20.13 -0.40 8.83
CA GLU A 22 -21.39 -0.85 8.24
C GLU A 22 -21.30 -0.96 6.71
N ALA A 23 -22.24 -1.69 6.11
CA ALA A 23 -22.30 -1.87 4.66
C ALA A 23 -22.40 -0.53 3.90
N GLU A 24 -23.11 0.44 4.47
CA GLU A 24 -23.28 1.77 3.90
C GLU A 24 -21.96 2.56 3.86
N ASP A 25 -21.08 2.40 4.85
CA ASP A 25 -19.78 3.07 4.88
C ASP A 25 -18.87 2.54 3.77
N LEU A 26 -18.87 1.23 3.56
CA LEU A 26 -18.14 0.60 2.46
C LEU A 26 -18.71 1.05 1.11
N TRP A 27 -20.04 1.08 0.97
CA TRP A 27 -20.70 1.54 -0.25
C TRP A 27 -20.32 2.98 -0.59
N LYS A 28 -20.40 3.90 0.37
CA LYS A 28 -19.98 5.30 0.21
C LYS A 28 -18.51 5.43 -0.16
N ALA A 29 -17.64 4.65 0.47
CA ALA A 29 -16.21 4.66 0.18
C ALA A 29 -15.91 4.24 -1.26
N VAL A 30 -16.51 3.15 -1.73
CA VAL A 30 -16.31 2.64 -3.09
C VAL A 30 -16.90 3.58 -4.12
N THR A 31 -18.17 3.95 -3.96
CA THR A 31 -18.87 4.84 -4.91
C THR A 31 -18.24 6.23 -4.99
N GLY A 32 -17.77 6.76 -3.86
CA GLY A 32 -17.04 8.03 -3.81
C GLY A 32 -15.68 7.98 -4.51
N LEU A 33 -15.00 6.83 -4.55
CA LEU A 33 -13.78 6.67 -5.35
C LEU A 33 -14.11 6.55 -6.84
N VAL A 34 -15.08 5.71 -7.20
CA VAL A 34 -15.46 5.51 -8.61
C VAL A 34 -16.00 6.80 -9.25
N SER A 35 -16.66 7.65 -8.46
CA SER A 35 -17.21 8.93 -8.94
C SER A 35 -16.18 10.06 -9.03
N ASP A 36 -14.96 9.84 -8.54
CA ASP A 36 -13.86 10.82 -8.56
C ASP A 36 -12.59 10.19 -9.17
N PRO A 37 -12.49 10.17 -10.52
CA PRO A 37 -11.32 9.63 -11.22
C PRO A 37 -10.01 10.31 -10.82
N GLY A 38 -10.03 11.63 -10.56
CA GLY A 38 -8.83 12.37 -10.17
C GLY A 38 -8.26 11.91 -8.84
N ARG A 39 -9.13 11.62 -7.87
CA ARG A 39 -8.72 11.01 -6.60
C ARG A 39 -8.20 9.59 -6.77
N LEU A 40 -8.79 8.79 -7.66
CA LEU A 40 -8.29 7.45 -7.98
C LEU A 40 -6.91 7.50 -8.64
N ASP A 41 -6.69 8.40 -9.59
CA ASP A 41 -5.40 8.57 -10.28
C ASP A 41 -4.31 9.02 -9.31
N ALA A 42 -4.62 9.96 -8.41
CA ALA A 42 -3.70 10.37 -7.36
C ALA A 42 -3.33 9.21 -6.41
N MET A 43 -4.32 8.39 -6.04
CA MET A 43 -4.11 7.19 -5.21
C MET A 43 -3.24 6.16 -5.94
N ALA A 44 -3.49 5.93 -7.23
CA ALA A 44 -2.70 5.03 -8.07
C ALA A 44 -1.25 5.51 -8.20
N GLY A 45 -1.03 6.81 -8.42
CA GLY A 45 0.31 7.42 -8.45
C GLY A 45 1.05 7.24 -7.12
N ALA A 46 0.39 7.48 -5.99
CA ALA A 46 0.96 7.26 -4.67
C ALA A 46 1.29 5.78 -4.40
N ALA A 47 0.42 4.87 -4.82
CA ALA A 47 0.66 3.43 -4.71
C ALA A 47 1.86 2.99 -5.56
N ALA A 48 1.94 3.45 -6.80
CA ALA A 48 3.05 3.17 -7.71
C ALA A 48 4.39 3.70 -7.15
N ALA A 49 4.41 4.94 -6.65
CA ALA A 49 5.61 5.56 -6.06
C ALA A 49 6.12 4.80 -4.81
N ARG A 50 5.24 4.08 -4.10
CA ARG A 50 5.62 3.21 -2.98
C ARG A 50 6.09 1.82 -3.40
N GLY A 51 5.84 1.43 -4.64
CA GLY A 51 6.31 0.15 -5.17
C GLY A 51 7.82 0.06 -5.06
N ARG A 52 8.31 -1.08 -4.55
CA ARG A 52 9.76 -1.39 -4.52
C ARG A 52 10.01 -2.59 -5.43
N PRO A 53 9.99 -2.41 -6.76
CA PRO A 53 10.06 -3.53 -7.72
C PRO A 53 11.34 -4.35 -7.57
N ARG A 54 12.43 -3.75 -7.07
CA ARG A 54 13.71 -4.41 -6.82
C ARG A 54 13.91 -4.88 -5.37
N ALA A 55 12.87 -4.84 -4.53
CA ALA A 55 13.01 -5.19 -3.12
C ALA A 55 13.58 -6.60 -2.91
N ALA A 56 13.14 -7.57 -3.72
CA ALA A 56 13.65 -8.94 -3.62
C ALA A 56 15.15 -9.01 -3.94
N GLU A 57 15.61 -8.33 -4.99
CA GLU A 57 17.02 -8.26 -5.37
C GLU A 57 17.87 -7.52 -4.33
N GLU A 58 17.35 -6.42 -3.78
CA GLU A 58 17.99 -5.67 -2.70
C GLU A 58 18.15 -6.56 -1.46
N ILE A 59 17.11 -7.28 -1.06
CA ILE A 59 17.15 -8.21 0.08
C ILE A 59 18.15 -9.34 -0.18
N ALA A 60 18.14 -9.94 -1.38
CA ALA A 60 19.07 -11.01 -1.73
C ALA A 60 20.53 -10.54 -1.65
N ARG A 61 20.85 -9.35 -2.18
CA ARG A 61 22.18 -8.73 -2.06
C ARG A 61 22.59 -8.51 -0.61
N GLU A 62 21.69 -8.00 0.22
CA GLU A 62 21.98 -7.78 1.65
C GLU A 62 22.22 -9.10 2.41
N ILE A 63 21.52 -10.17 2.03
CA ILE A 63 21.75 -11.51 2.60
C ILE A 63 23.13 -12.02 2.18
N GLU A 64 23.44 -11.98 0.88
CA GLU A 64 24.73 -12.45 0.33
C GLU A 64 25.92 -11.74 0.99
N ALA A 65 25.83 -10.42 1.17
CA ALA A 65 26.88 -9.62 1.83
C ALA A 65 27.13 -10.01 3.31
N ARG A 66 26.24 -10.79 3.93
CA ARG A 66 26.34 -11.24 5.33
C ARG A 66 26.63 -12.74 5.44
N LEU A 67 26.69 -13.47 4.33
CA LEU A 67 27.06 -14.88 4.37
C LEU A 67 28.57 -15.01 4.65
N PRO A 68 28.98 -16.03 5.43
CA PRO A 68 30.40 -16.37 5.56
C PRO A 68 30.95 -16.78 4.19
N PRO A 69 32.27 -16.62 3.96
CA PRO A 69 32.89 -17.07 2.72
C PRO A 69 32.65 -18.57 2.52
N PRO A 70 32.45 -19.01 1.26
CA PRO A 70 32.26 -20.43 0.98
C PRO A 70 33.49 -21.23 1.42
N PRO A 71 33.30 -22.50 1.85
CA PRO A 71 34.37 -23.37 2.29
C PRO A 71 35.39 -23.69 1.19
#